data_AF-A0A401M031-F1
#
_entry.id   AF-A0A401M031-F1
#
_cell.length_a   1.000
_cell.length_b   1.000
_cell.length_c   1.000
_cell.angle_alpha   90.00
_cell.angle_beta   90.00
_cell.angle_gamma   90.00
#
_symmetry.space_group_name_H-M   'P 1'
#
loop_
_entity.id
_entity.type
_entity.pdbx_description
1 polymer ?
#
loop_
_entity_poly.entity_id
_entity_poly.type
_entity_poly.pdbx_seq_one_letter_code
_entity_poly.pdbx_strand_id
1 'polypeptide(L)'
;MKKLKNVLLLLLLLASTNTIAKSSSSQDNPRIVNIINFIRQVEPRDKNITEQVLYETVNEQVKLLTKYNLQGTFLLQYDALINPRYQTLLKKEIKRGSEIGGWWEITQPHVEAAGLTWRGRYAWDWHADVGFATGYTPEEREKLVDVYMEKFKSIFGKYPASIGSWFIDAHSLGYMYDKYGIKASCNCKDQYGTDGYTLWGGYWNQAYYPSRLNGYMPAQTAKGQIPVPVFRMLGSDPIYQYDTGVGHSIQGVITLEPVYGNAGESEQWVRRFFKSIFEDPCLGFNYTQAGQENSFTWKAMEKGLKMQIPILASLQQQGKIRIETLETSGEWFKKKYPLNPPTSVTALTDTYDNGQKTVWFNSRFYRTNLLWENNTIRFRDIQLFDENLESDYLKQPCTSNQCVYMTCPIIDGFLWSAPKDLAGIRIYTIDANNHPNEVIMEKMLVKVLGKKATEIICKSASGKEYIFTMNEKHIEIKSNDENQWVMKLNVAKDKTFPLNLTNKRILKGQMKNINYGIICKKGIMEKEKNGVLFIPEKNKITIDCSNREI
;
A
#
# COMPACT_ATOMS: atom_id res chain seq x y z
N MET A 1 -26.05 -55.10 15.03
CA MET A 1 -24.65 -54.58 15.15
C MET A 1 -23.93 -54.25 13.84
N LYS A 2 -24.21 -54.90 12.68
CA LYS A 2 -23.55 -54.55 11.39
C LYS A 2 -24.01 -53.22 10.76
N LYS A 3 -25.27 -52.79 10.95
CA LYS A 3 -25.79 -51.53 10.38
C LYS A 3 -25.27 -50.26 11.08
N LEU A 4 -24.87 -50.34 12.35
CA LEU A 4 -24.36 -49.19 13.11
C LEU A 4 -22.88 -48.86 12.78
N LYS A 5 -22.09 -49.87 12.37
CA LYS A 5 -20.70 -49.70 11.95
C LYS A 5 -20.56 -48.96 10.61
N ASN A 6 -21.51 -49.15 9.69
CA ASN A 6 -21.44 -48.49 8.36
C ASN A 6 -21.86 -47.02 8.41
N VAL A 7 -22.72 -46.63 9.35
CA VAL A 7 -23.11 -45.22 9.55
C VAL A 7 -21.98 -44.42 10.22
N LEU A 8 -21.25 -45.03 11.17
CA LEU A 8 -20.08 -44.40 11.79
C LEU A 8 -18.92 -44.21 10.80
N LEU A 9 -18.70 -45.17 9.89
CA LEU A 9 -17.64 -45.08 8.87
C LEU A 9 -17.96 -44.00 7.80
N LEU A 10 -19.24 -43.80 7.47
CA LEU A 10 -19.67 -42.77 6.53
C LEU A 10 -19.59 -41.36 7.14
N LEU A 11 -19.85 -41.22 8.45
CA LEU A 11 -19.67 -39.96 9.19
C LEU A 11 -18.20 -39.60 9.41
N LEU A 12 -17.31 -40.60 9.53
CA LEU A 12 -15.86 -40.38 9.60
C LEU A 12 -15.23 -40.04 8.23
N LEU A 13 -15.80 -40.51 7.13
CA LEU A 13 -15.37 -40.16 5.77
C LEU A 13 -15.89 -38.80 5.27
N LEU A 14 -17.03 -38.32 5.81
CA LEU A 14 -17.55 -36.97 5.55
C LEU A 14 -16.88 -35.88 6.39
N ALA A 15 -16.10 -36.25 7.42
CA ALA A 15 -15.29 -35.32 8.21
C ALA A 15 -13.91 -35.02 7.57
N SER A 16 -13.54 -35.69 6.48
CA SER A 16 -12.22 -35.58 5.83
C SER A 16 -12.15 -34.71 4.58
N THR A 17 -13.21 -34.00 4.19
CA THR A 17 -13.16 -33.06 3.05
C THR A 17 -13.71 -31.70 3.43
N ASN A 18 -13.01 -30.99 4.32
CA ASN A 18 -13.03 -29.54 4.44
C ASN A 18 -11.88 -29.04 5.32
N THR A 19 -10.67 -29.53 5.08
CA THR A 19 -9.47 -28.77 5.46
C THR A 19 -9.26 -27.66 4.44
N ILE A 20 -10.12 -26.64 4.49
CA ILE A 20 -9.66 -25.28 4.20
C ILE A 20 -8.58 -25.05 5.23
N ALA A 21 -7.32 -24.97 4.79
CA ALA A 21 -6.21 -24.67 5.67
C ALA A 21 -6.54 -23.37 6.41
N LYS A 22 -6.94 -23.48 7.69
CA LYS A 22 -6.94 -22.35 8.61
C LYS A 22 -5.49 -21.91 8.65
N SER A 23 -5.20 -20.76 8.04
CA SER A 23 -3.94 -20.06 8.19
C SER A 23 -3.83 -19.62 9.66
N SER A 24 -3.37 -20.52 10.53
CA SER A 24 -2.77 -20.06 11.78
C SER A 24 -1.67 -19.08 11.39
N SER A 25 -1.61 -17.93 12.06
CA SER A 25 -0.58 -16.92 11.90
C SER A 25 0.78 -17.55 12.20
N SER A 26 1.42 -18.15 11.19
CA SER A 26 2.77 -18.69 11.34
C SER A 26 3.69 -17.53 11.72
N GLN A 27 4.60 -17.72 12.68
CA GLN A 27 5.63 -16.73 13.02
C GLN A 27 6.38 -16.20 11.78
N ASP A 28 6.45 -17.02 10.72
CA ASP A 28 7.08 -16.68 9.45
C ASP A 28 6.32 -15.66 8.59
N ASN A 29 5.01 -15.45 8.77
CA ASN A 29 4.21 -14.50 7.99
C ASN A 29 3.22 -13.74 8.91
N PRO A 30 3.71 -12.78 9.71
CA PRO A 30 2.88 -12.11 10.70
C PRO A 30 1.74 -11.28 10.07
N ARG A 31 0.70 -11.04 10.85
CA ARG A 31 -0.40 -10.11 10.56
C ARG A 31 -0.24 -8.92 11.50
N ILE A 32 0.27 -7.81 10.98
CA ILE A 32 0.70 -6.67 11.80
C ILE A 32 -0.33 -5.54 11.68
N VAL A 33 -0.67 -4.94 12.82
CA VAL A 33 -1.46 -3.72 12.88
C VAL A 33 -0.68 -2.68 13.65
N ASN A 34 -0.45 -1.52 13.04
CA ASN A 34 0.00 -0.33 13.77
C ASN A 34 -1.19 0.58 14.01
N ILE A 35 -1.45 0.91 15.28
CA ILE A 35 -2.44 1.94 15.63
C ILE A 35 -1.72 3.27 15.67
N ILE A 36 -1.78 4.03 14.58
CA ILE A 36 -1.07 5.29 14.41
C ILE A 36 -2.07 6.45 14.52
N ASN A 37 -1.83 7.36 15.45
CA ASN A 37 -2.56 8.62 15.58
C ASN A 37 -1.58 9.76 15.37
N PHE A 38 -1.86 10.66 14.45
CA PHE A 38 -1.00 11.80 14.14
C PHE A 38 -1.68 13.11 14.55
N ILE A 39 -0.89 14.02 15.11
CA ILE A 39 -1.37 15.08 15.98
C ILE A 39 -0.92 16.42 15.43
N ARG A 40 -1.89 17.25 15.08
CA ARG A 40 -1.72 18.68 14.78
C ARG A 40 -2.15 19.54 15.96
N GLN A 41 -1.58 20.74 16.06
CA GLN A 41 -2.01 21.75 17.04
C GLN A 41 -3.07 22.70 16.46
N VAL A 42 -3.09 22.88 15.13
CA VAL A 42 -3.98 23.83 14.45
C VAL A 42 -4.66 23.19 13.23
N GLU A 43 -5.90 23.59 12.97
CA GLU A 43 -6.68 23.17 11.80
C GLU A 43 -7.35 24.41 11.17
N PRO A 44 -6.67 25.12 10.25
CA PRO A 44 -7.16 26.38 9.72
C PRO A 44 -8.29 26.23 8.69
N ARG A 45 -8.59 25.01 8.23
CA ARG A 45 -9.66 24.75 7.23
C ARG A 45 -11.06 24.82 7.84
N ASP A 46 -11.19 24.59 9.15
CA ASP A 46 -12.47 24.67 9.86
C ASP A 46 -12.30 25.35 11.23
N LYS A 47 -12.87 26.55 11.36
CA LYS A 47 -12.83 27.35 12.60
C LYS A 47 -13.45 26.66 13.82
N ASN A 48 -14.27 25.63 13.63
CA ASN A 48 -14.86 24.88 14.74
C ASN A 48 -13.88 23.88 15.35
N ILE A 49 -12.80 23.57 14.64
CA ILE A 49 -11.74 22.65 15.08
C ILE A 49 -10.69 23.47 15.83
N THR A 50 -10.99 23.77 17.08
CA THR A 50 -10.09 24.52 17.97
C THR A 50 -8.97 23.64 18.52
N GLU A 51 -7.92 24.25 19.07
CA GLU A 51 -6.86 23.54 19.78
C GLU A 51 -7.41 22.62 20.90
N GLN A 52 -8.50 23.05 21.56
CA GLN A 52 -9.15 22.24 22.58
C GLN A 52 -9.76 20.96 21.97
N VAL A 53 -10.46 21.09 20.84
CA VAL A 53 -11.05 19.94 20.12
C VAL A 53 -9.96 18.98 19.64
N LEU A 54 -8.87 19.52 19.10
CA LEU A 54 -7.70 18.74 18.65
C LEU A 54 -7.04 17.99 19.82
N TYR A 55 -6.92 18.62 20.99
CA TYR A 55 -6.39 17.97 22.20
C TYR A 55 -7.35 16.91 22.74
N GLU A 56 -8.64 17.22 22.87
CA GLU A 56 -9.66 16.30 23.38
C GLU A 56 -9.74 15.05 22.51
N THR A 57 -9.61 15.21 21.21
CA THR A 57 -9.60 14.08 20.27
C THR A 57 -8.48 13.09 20.57
N VAL A 58 -7.25 13.57 20.76
CA VAL A 58 -6.11 12.71 21.14
C VAL A 58 -6.35 12.08 22.52
N ASN A 59 -6.87 12.85 23.47
CA ASN A 59 -7.17 12.36 24.80
C ASN A 59 -8.21 11.22 24.79
N GLU A 60 -9.25 11.30 23.95
CA GLU A 60 -10.23 10.21 23.77
C GLU A 60 -9.64 8.99 23.07
N GLN A 61 -8.77 9.18 22.05
CA GLN A 61 -8.01 8.09 21.45
C GLN A 61 -7.15 7.37 22.51
N VAL A 62 -6.43 8.11 23.37
CA VAL A 62 -5.65 7.53 24.49
C VAL A 62 -6.55 6.76 25.46
N LYS A 63 -7.69 7.32 25.87
CA LYS A 63 -8.64 6.63 26.76
C LYS A 63 -9.13 5.32 26.15
N LEU A 64 -9.45 5.33 24.86
CA LEU A 64 -9.93 4.14 24.16
C LEU A 64 -8.86 3.04 24.11
N LEU A 65 -7.61 3.37 23.76
CA LEU A 65 -6.52 2.39 23.76
C LEU A 65 -6.19 1.87 25.17
N THR A 66 -6.25 2.75 26.17
CA THR A 66 -6.06 2.38 27.58
C THR A 66 -7.12 1.38 28.04
N LYS A 67 -8.40 1.62 27.69
CA LYS A 67 -9.52 0.74 28.03
C LYS A 67 -9.30 -0.71 27.56
N TYR A 68 -8.68 -0.90 26.39
CA TYR A 68 -8.43 -2.22 25.81
C TYR A 68 -6.98 -2.71 25.99
N ASN A 69 -6.17 -2.01 26.80
CA ASN A 69 -4.76 -2.31 27.03
C ASN A 69 -3.94 -2.45 25.73
N LEU A 70 -4.25 -1.64 24.71
CA LEU A 70 -3.55 -1.64 23.42
C LEU A 70 -2.49 -0.56 23.38
N GLN A 71 -1.35 -0.83 22.76
CA GLN A 71 -0.33 0.18 22.50
C GLN A 71 -0.64 0.92 21.20
N GLY A 72 -0.26 2.21 21.15
CA GLY A 72 -0.39 3.03 19.96
C GLY A 72 0.94 3.71 19.59
N THR A 73 0.98 4.30 18.41
CA THR A 73 2.04 5.21 17.96
C THR A 73 1.42 6.59 17.81
N PHE A 74 1.95 7.58 18.53
CA PHE A 74 1.49 8.96 18.47
C PHE A 74 2.55 9.83 17.80
N LEU A 75 2.24 10.34 16.61
CA LEU A 75 3.17 11.13 15.81
C LEU A 75 2.84 12.62 15.94
N LEU A 76 3.78 13.42 16.44
CA LEU A 76 3.55 14.83 16.75
C LEU A 76 4.04 15.75 15.63
N GLN A 77 3.19 16.65 15.16
CA GLN A 77 3.65 17.83 14.41
C GLN A 77 4.45 18.74 15.35
N TYR A 78 5.35 19.58 14.83
CA TYR A 78 6.26 20.36 15.68
C TYR A 78 5.55 21.30 16.67
N ASP A 79 4.45 21.92 16.24
CA ASP A 79 3.61 22.77 17.09
C ASP A 79 2.91 21.97 18.21
N ALA A 80 2.44 20.77 17.92
CA ALA A 80 1.92 19.85 18.93
C ALA A 80 3.03 19.32 19.86
N LEU A 81 4.24 19.10 19.34
CA LEU A 81 5.41 18.67 20.11
C LEU A 81 5.77 19.69 21.21
N ILE A 82 5.73 20.98 20.90
CA ILE A 82 6.06 22.03 21.88
C ILE A 82 4.93 22.36 22.86
N ASN A 83 3.72 21.84 22.66
CA ASN A 83 2.60 22.07 23.57
C ASN A 83 2.71 21.22 24.86
N PRO A 84 2.79 21.84 26.06
CA PRO A 84 2.92 21.12 27.33
C PRO A 84 1.79 20.14 27.64
N ARG A 85 0.58 20.35 27.08
CA ARG A 85 -0.57 19.46 27.28
C ARG A 85 -0.33 18.10 26.63
N TYR A 86 0.12 18.09 25.36
CA TYR A 86 0.46 16.85 24.67
C TYR A 86 1.66 16.16 25.33
N GLN A 87 2.68 16.92 25.73
CA GLN A 87 3.83 16.37 26.46
C GLN A 87 3.40 15.64 27.74
N THR A 88 2.52 16.24 28.52
CA THR A 88 2.01 15.67 29.78
C THR A 88 1.20 14.39 29.54
N LEU A 89 0.32 14.41 28.53
CA LEU A 89 -0.49 13.26 28.15
C LEU A 89 0.40 12.11 27.66
N LEU A 90 1.28 12.38 26.71
CA LEU A 90 2.05 11.36 25.99
C LEU A 90 3.23 10.80 26.81
N LYS A 91 3.78 11.55 27.77
CA LYS A 91 4.73 11.00 28.76
C LYS A 91 4.11 9.88 29.60
N LYS A 92 2.78 9.88 29.80
CA LYS A 92 2.08 8.76 30.47
C LYS A 92 1.96 7.56 29.53
N GLU A 93 1.68 7.80 28.25
CA GLU A 93 1.59 6.74 27.24
C GLU A 93 2.91 6.01 27.00
N ILE A 94 4.05 6.70 27.06
CA ILE A 94 5.38 6.08 27.02
C ILE A 94 5.52 5.02 28.13
N LYS A 95 5.07 5.32 29.35
CA LYS A 95 5.13 4.38 30.48
C LYS A 95 4.27 3.14 30.27
N ARG A 96 3.26 3.23 29.40
CA ARG A 96 2.35 2.13 29.02
C ARG A 96 2.88 1.32 27.83
N GLY A 97 4.01 1.70 27.26
CA GLY A 97 4.64 1.05 26.12
C GLY A 97 4.16 1.54 24.74
N SER A 98 3.37 2.62 24.68
CA SER A 98 3.07 3.30 23.42
C SER A 98 4.32 4.03 22.90
N GLU A 99 4.44 4.16 21.59
CA GLU A 99 5.49 4.93 20.94
C GLU A 99 5.05 6.38 20.73
N ILE A 100 5.98 7.31 20.95
CA ILE A 100 5.85 8.71 20.54
C ILE A 100 6.91 8.98 19.47
N GLY A 101 6.49 9.52 18.34
CA GLY A 101 7.34 9.82 17.19
C GLY A 101 6.98 11.15 16.54
N GLY A 102 7.49 11.39 15.34
CA GLY A 102 7.27 12.64 14.61
C GLY A 102 6.25 12.54 13.48
N TRP A 103 5.41 13.58 13.35
CA TRP A 103 4.59 13.81 12.17
C TRP A 103 5.22 14.96 11.37
N TRP A 104 5.73 14.64 10.18
CA TRP A 104 6.59 15.50 9.38
C TRP A 104 5.78 16.32 8.38
N GLU A 105 4.95 17.20 8.94
CA GLU A 105 4.37 18.36 8.26
C GLU A 105 4.97 19.62 8.87
N ILE A 106 5.40 20.55 8.02
CA ILE A 106 6.15 21.74 8.40
C ILE A 106 5.19 22.85 8.80
N THR A 107 5.41 23.45 9.97
CA THR A 107 4.57 24.51 10.54
C THR A 107 5.36 25.79 10.77
N GLN A 108 4.65 26.90 10.92
CA GLN A 108 5.25 28.20 11.21
C GLN A 108 6.18 28.15 12.45
N PRO A 109 5.78 27.60 13.62
CA PRO A 109 6.68 27.52 14.76
C PRO A 109 7.92 26.66 14.51
N HIS A 110 7.84 25.67 13.62
CA HIS A 110 8.98 24.83 13.25
C HIS A 110 9.99 25.61 12.42
N VAL A 111 9.50 26.30 11.40
CA VAL A 111 10.32 27.10 10.46
C VAL A 111 11.00 28.25 11.19
N GLU A 112 10.26 28.96 12.04
CA GLU A 112 10.81 30.06 12.85
C GLU A 112 11.84 29.55 13.87
N ALA A 113 11.61 28.40 14.50
CA ALA A 113 12.59 27.78 15.40
C ALA A 113 13.86 27.34 14.66
N ALA A 114 13.74 26.99 13.38
CA ALA A 114 14.87 26.75 12.49
C ALA A 114 15.50 28.06 11.99
N GLY A 115 15.07 29.24 12.44
CA GLY A 115 15.60 30.53 11.96
C GLY A 115 15.41 30.73 10.46
N LEU A 116 14.32 30.18 9.90
CA LEU A 116 13.88 30.35 8.53
C LEU A 116 12.62 31.22 8.50
N THR A 117 12.30 31.78 7.33
CA THR A 117 11.08 32.59 7.15
C THR A 117 9.89 31.70 6.78
N TRP A 118 8.80 31.78 7.54
CA TRP A 118 7.55 31.10 7.20
C TRP A 118 6.91 31.68 5.94
N ARG A 119 6.40 30.80 5.07
CA ARG A 119 5.87 31.14 3.74
C ARG A 119 4.37 30.85 3.59
N GLY A 120 3.73 30.33 4.64
CA GLY A 120 2.33 29.89 4.59
C GLY A 120 1.32 30.97 4.90
N ARG A 121 0.08 30.70 4.52
CA ARG A 121 -1.08 31.57 4.77
C ARG A 121 -1.55 31.52 6.22
N TYR A 122 -1.29 30.41 6.89
CA TYR A 122 -1.69 30.09 8.26
C TYR A 122 -0.52 29.48 9.02
N ALA A 123 -0.64 29.29 10.34
CA ALA A 123 0.41 28.67 11.16
C ALA A 123 0.74 27.22 10.75
N TRP A 124 -0.19 26.55 10.05
CA TRP A 124 0.06 25.35 9.27
C TRP A 124 -0.65 25.51 7.93
N ASP A 125 0.06 25.29 6.83
CA ASP A 125 -0.49 25.39 5.47
C ASP A 125 -0.34 24.03 4.79
N TRP A 126 -1.43 23.44 4.31
CA TRP A 126 -1.45 22.09 3.76
C TRP A 126 -0.96 22.00 2.30
N HIS A 127 -0.52 23.10 1.68
CA HIS A 127 0.04 23.07 0.33
C HIS A 127 1.45 22.44 0.28
N ALA A 128 1.75 21.70 -0.78
CA ALA A 128 2.99 20.93 -0.94
C ALA A 128 4.29 21.75 -0.93
N ASP A 129 4.23 23.00 -1.36
CA ASP A 129 5.33 23.97 -1.38
C ASP A 129 5.57 24.67 -0.02
N VAL A 130 4.73 24.42 0.98
CA VAL A 130 4.81 25.10 2.28
C VAL A 130 4.77 24.13 3.45
N GLY A 131 3.73 23.30 3.53
CA GLY A 131 3.47 22.37 4.63
C GLY A 131 4.32 21.13 4.65
N PHE A 132 5.20 20.96 3.68
CA PHE A 132 6.01 19.77 3.49
C PHE A 132 7.46 20.15 3.21
N ALA A 133 8.38 19.27 3.61
CA ALA A 133 9.82 19.48 3.40
C ALA A 133 10.17 19.67 1.92
N THR A 134 9.39 19.10 0.99
CA THR A 134 9.54 19.30 -0.45
C THR A 134 9.55 20.77 -0.85
N GLY A 135 8.84 21.66 -0.15
CA GLY A 135 8.82 23.10 -0.41
C GLY A 135 10.10 23.88 -0.03
N TYR A 136 11.05 23.20 0.62
CA TYR A 136 12.30 23.78 1.11
C TYR A 136 13.50 23.25 0.32
N THR A 137 14.59 24.01 0.29
CA THR A 137 15.88 23.55 -0.26
C THR A 137 16.47 22.41 0.57
N PRO A 138 17.33 21.55 0.02
CA PRO A 138 17.97 20.47 0.78
C PRO A 138 18.63 20.96 2.09
N GLU A 139 19.31 22.10 2.07
CA GLU A 139 19.96 22.68 3.25
C GLU A 139 18.96 23.14 4.31
N GLU A 140 17.85 23.76 3.88
CA GLU A 140 16.74 24.13 4.78
C GLU A 140 16.09 22.88 5.39
N ARG A 141 15.92 21.81 4.61
CA ARG A 141 15.35 20.53 5.10
C ARG A 141 16.22 19.94 6.20
N GLU A 142 17.54 19.90 6.02
CA GLU A 142 18.47 19.42 7.05
C GLU A 142 18.36 20.23 8.34
N LYS A 143 18.28 21.57 8.23
CA LYS A 143 18.09 22.45 9.38
C LYS A 143 16.77 22.20 10.10
N LEU A 144 15.68 22.03 9.35
CA LEU A 144 14.37 21.67 9.89
C LEU A 144 14.44 20.33 10.63
N VAL A 145 15.13 19.33 10.06
CA VAL A 145 15.29 18.01 10.70
C VAL A 145 16.04 18.16 12.01
N ASP A 146 17.17 18.86 12.01
CA ASP A 146 17.99 19.05 13.20
C ASP A 146 17.19 19.67 14.34
N VAL A 147 16.48 20.77 14.06
CA VAL A 147 15.64 21.49 15.04
C VAL A 147 14.53 20.60 15.59
N TYR A 148 13.86 19.83 14.75
CA TYR A 148 12.82 18.90 15.19
C TYR A 148 13.40 17.83 16.12
N MET A 149 14.50 17.20 15.71
CA MET A 149 15.15 16.12 16.45
C MET A 149 15.67 16.60 17.82
N GLU A 150 16.32 17.76 17.87
CA GLU A 150 16.81 18.37 19.09
C GLU A 150 15.67 18.73 20.04
N LYS A 151 14.61 19.35 19.52
CA LYS A 151 13.43 19.69 20.32
C LYS A 151 12.79 18.43 20.89
N PHE A 152 12.59 17.41 20.07
CA PHE A 152 12.02 16.13 20.51
C PHE A 152 12.85 15.49 21.63
N LYS A 153 14.17 15.41 21.45
CA LYS A 153 15.10 14.87 22.46
C LYS A 153 15.08 15.68 23.75
N SER A 154 14.99 17.01 23.69
CA SER A 154 14.92 17.85 24.89
C SER A 154 13.67 17.57 25.75
N ILE A 155 12.57 17.15 25.13
CA ILE A 155 11.27 16.92 25.79
C ILE A 155 11.13 15.49 26.30
N PHE A 156 11.53 14.51 25.47
CA PHE A 156 11.32 13.08 25.70
C PHE A 156 12.59 12.31 26.08
N GLY A 157 13.76 12.96 26.07
CA GLY A 157 15.05 12.39 26.47
C GLY A 157 15.74 11.52 25.42
N LYS A 158 15.09 11.23 24.29
CA LYS A 158 15.63 10.45 23.16
C LYS A 158 15.15 11.02 21.83
N TYR A 159 15.86 10.75 20.73
CA TYR A 159 15.35 11.05 19.39
C TYR A 159 14.13 10.17 19.06
N PRO A 160 13.21 10.64 18.20
CA PRO A 160 12.08 9.82 17.77
C PRO A 160 12.59 8.61 16.98
N ALA A 161 12.06 7.43 17.29
CA ALA A 161 12.39 6.22 16.53
C ALA A 161 11.65 6.16 15.20
N SER A 162 10.44 6.72 15.12
CA SER A 162 9.67 6.77 13.89
C SER A 162 9.24 8.18 13.51
N ILE A 163 9.24 8.46 12.21
CA ILE A 163 8.75 9.71 11.62
C ILE A 163 7.84 9.37 10.43
N GLY A 164 6.60 9.85 10.45
CA GLY A 164 5.62 9.67 9.38
C GLY A 164 5.19 11.01 8.77
N SER A 165 4.69 10.99 7.54
CA SER A 165 4.01 12.11 6.89
C SER A 165 3.18 11.57 5.73
N TRP A 166 2.38 12.39 5.05
CA TRP A 166 1.74 11.95 3.81
C TRP A 166 2.76 11.51 2.76
N PHE A 167 3.89 12.20 2.69
CA PHE A 167 5.09 11.82 1.94
C PHE A 167 6.33 12.49 2.56
N ILE A 168 7.48 11.85 2.43
CA ILE A 168 8.78 12.41 2.83
C ILE A 168 9.72 12.23 1.63
N ASP A 169 10.40 13.29 1.21
CA ASP A 169 11.37 13.22 0.13
C ASP A 169 12.61 12.38 0.53
N ALA A 170 13.32 11.85 -0.46
CA ALA A 170 14.47 10.98 -0.21
C ALA A 170 15.60 11.69 0.54
N HIS A 171 15.81 12.99 0.33
CA HIS A 171 16.87 13.75 0.99
C HIS A 171 16.59 13.84 2.49
N SER A 172 15.40 14.32 2.86
CA SER A 172 14.99 14.44 4.26
C SER A 172 15.00 13.09 4.98
N LEU A 173 14.41 12.05 4.37
CA LEU A 173 14.34 10.72 4.98
C LEU A 173 15.74 10.08 5.13
N GLY A 174 16.58 10.24 4.11
CA GLY A 174 17.97 9.79 4.13
C GLY A 174 18.76 10.47 5.25
N TYR A 175 18.63 11.79 5.38
CA TYR A 175 19.30 12.56 6.42
C TYR A 175 18.83 12.19 7.84
N MET A 176 17.50 12.03 8.05
CA MET A 176 16.95 11.53 9.33
C MET A 176 17.52 10.15 9.69
N TYR A 177 17.71 9.28 8.70
CA TYR A 177 18.33 7.98 8.93
C TYR A 177 19.83 8.08 9.22
N ASP A 178 20.59 8.70 8.32
CA ASP A 178 22.05 8.68 8.35
C ASP A 178 22.60 9.42 9.58
N LYS A 179 21.95 10.53 10.00
CA LYS A 179 22.37 11.32 11.15
C LYS A 179 21.71 10.90 12.47
N TYR A 180 20.42 10.60 12.46
CA TYR A 180 19.65 10.37 13.70
C TYR A 180 19.25 8.90 13.92
N GLY A 181 19.40 8.04 12.92
CA GLY A 181 19.22 6.60 13.06
C GLY A 181 17.79 6.15 13.32
N ILE A 182 16.79 6.86 12.76
CA ILE A 182 15.38 6.47 12.84
C ILE A 182 15.19 5.00 12.39
N LYS A 183 14.22 4.32 12.98
CA LYS A 183 13.96 2.88 12.81
C LYS A 183 12.86 2.58 11.80
N ALA A 184 11.89 3.48 11.66
CA ALA A 184 10.75 3.29 10.80
C ALA A 184 10.21 4.62 10.28
N SER A 185 9.46 4.55 9.18
CA SER A 185 8.66 5.64 8.66
C SER A 185 7.32 5.12 8.15
N CYS A 186 6.37 6.00 7.89
CA CYS A 186 5.10 5.66 7.28
C CYS A 186 4.61 6.78 6.37
N ASN A 187 3.89 6.41 5.31
CA ASN A 187 3.34 7.36 4.36
C ASN A 187 1.95 7.00 3.86
N CYS A 188 1.30 7.94 3.17
CA CYS A 188 -0.05 7.75 2.65
C CYS A 188 -0.12 6.56 1.69
N LYS A 189 -1.27 5.90 1.59
CA LYS A 189 -1.58 4.92 0.53
C LYS A 189 -1.37 5.50 -0.88
N ASP A 190 -1.51 4.65 -1.89
CA ASP A 190 -1.66 5.14 -3.25
C ASP A 190 -2.93 5.98 -3.41
N GLN A 191 -2.78 7.11 -4.08
CA GLN A 191 -3.87 8.02 -4.40
C GLN A 191 -3.53 8.90 -5.60
N TYR A 192 -4.57 9.30 -6.32
CA TYR A 192 -4.45 10.18 -7.46
C TYR A 192 -5.28 11.44 -7.26
N GLY A 193 -4.61 12.59 -7.14
CA GLY A 193 -5.25 13.92 -7.05
C GLY A 193 -5.95 14.24 -5.73
N THR A 194 -6.02 13.31 -4.77
CA THR A 194 -6.66 13.53 -3.47
C THR A 194 -5.77 14.43 -2.58
N ASP A 195 -6.36 15.35 -1.81
CA ASP A 195 -5.69 16.24 -0.85
C ASP A 195 -4.54 17.11 -1.39
N GLY A 196 -4.47 17.29 -2.71
CA GLY A 196 -3.41 18.08 -3.35
C GLY A 196 -2.11 17.32 -3.60
N TYR A 197 -2.09 15.99 -3.49
CA TYR A 197 -0.92 15.20 -3.88
C TYR A 197 -1.29 13.88 -4.55
N THR A 198 -0.43 13.47 -5.47
CA THR A 198 -0.51 12.21 -6.22
C THR A 198 0.66 11.33 -5.84
N LEU A 199 0.35 10.17 -5.26
CA LEU A 199 1.29 9.07 -5.01
C LEU A 199 0.76 7.88 -5.79
N TRP A 200 1.27 7.69 -7.02
CA TRP A 200 0.69 6.72 -7.94
C TRP A 200 1.70 5.73 -8.51
N GLY A 201 1.48 4.45 -8.28
CA GLY A 201 2.26 3.39 -8.90
C GLY A 201 3.26 2.68 -7.96
N GLY A 202 3.53 3.21 -6.77
CA GLY A 202 4.49 2.68 -5.79
C GLY A 202 4.04 1.40 -5.08
N TYR A 203 4.71 1.01 -3.99
CA TYR A 203 4.27 -0.16 -3.22
C TYR A 203 2.81 0.00 -2.76
N TRP A 204 1.96 -0.98 -3.10
CA TRP A 204 0.52 -0.85 -2.86
C TRP A 204 0.16 -0.84 -1.36
N ASN A 205 0.76 -1.75 -0.58
CA ASN A 205 0.57 -1.90 0.87
C ASN A 205 1.87 -2.45 1.49
N GLN A 206 1.86 -2.75 2.79
CA GLN A 206 2.98 -3.28 3.59
C GLN A 206 4.08 -2.23 3.75
N ALA A 207 5.34 -2.63 3.65
CA ALA A 207 6.48 -1.74 3.81
C ALA A 207 7.56 -2.00 2.77
N TYR A 208 8.32 -0.95 2.49
CA TYR A 208 9.45 -0.99 1.57
C TYR A 208 10.58 -0.09 2.09
N TYR A 209 11.81 -0.41 1.74
CA TYR A 209 12.93 0.51 1.78
C TYR A 209 12.93 1.41 0.55
N PRO A 210 12.94 2.73 0.71
CA PRO A 210 12.98 3.65 -0.41
C PRO A 210 14.38 3.81 -1.02
N SER A 211 14.42 4.26 -2.27
CA SER A 211 15.64 4.68 -2.97
C SER A 211 16.15 6.01 -2.39
N ARG A 212 17.49 6.15 -2.34
CA ARG A 212 18.18 7.41 -2.02
C ARG A 212 17.91 8.51 -3.05
N LEU A 213 17.42 8.17 -4.24
CA LEU A 213 17.09 9.15 -5.28
C LEU A 213 15.60 9.51 -5.31
N ASN A 214 14.74 8.68 -4.70
CA ASN A 214 13.30 8.88 -4.73
C ASN A 214 12.60 8.11 -3.59
N GLY A 215 12.04 8.85 -2.63
CA GLY A 215 11.43 8.31 -1.41
C GLY A 215 10.17 7.47 -1.66
N TYR A 216 9.56 7.62 -2.83
CA TYR A 216 8.41 6.81 -3.25
C TYR A 216 8.81 5.54 -4.02
N MET A 217 10.03 5.51 -4.54
CA MET A 217 10.55 4.38 -5.32
C MET A 217 11.19 3.34 -4.41
N PRO A 218 10.86 2.05 -4.52
CA PRO A 218 11.57 1.00 -3.80
C PRO A 218 13.03 0.88 -4.26
N ALA A 219 13.96 0.80 -3.30
CA ALA A 219 15.36 0.51 -3.59
C ALA A 219 15.52 -0.91 -4.12
N GLN A 220 16.38 -1.05 -5.12
CA GLN A 220 16.74 -2.32 -5.72
C GLN A 220 18.04 -2.86 -5.14
N THR A 221 18.98 -2.01 -4.71
CA THR A 221 20.28 -2.42 -4.19
C THR A 221 20.52 -1.89 -2.78
N ALA A 222 21.41 -2.54 -2.02
CA ALA A 222 21.76 -2.09 -0.66
C ALA A 222 22.40 -0.70 -0.66
N LYS A 223 23.13 -0.35 -1.73
CA LYS A 223 23.76 0.96 -1.92
C LYS A 223 22.72 2.04 -2.25
N GLY A 224 21.75 1.72 -3.10
CA GLY A 224 20.66 2.63 -3.46
C GLY A 224 19.63 2.83 -2.34
N GLN A 225 19.70 2.04 -1.27
CA GLN A 225 18.70 2.00 -0.21
C GLN A 225 18.89 3.09 0.85
N ILE A 226 17.78 3.73 1.26
CA ILE A 226 17.65 4.30 2.60
C ILE A 226 17.13 3.17 3.51
N PRO A 227 17.93 2.61 4.41
CA PRO A 227 17.58 1.38 5.16
C PRO A 227 16.69 1.67 6.38
N VAL A 228 15.58 2.39 6.11
CA VAL A 228 14.42 2.63 6.96
C VAL A 228 13.18 2.15 6.23
N PRO A 229 12.42 1.17 6.76
CA PRO A 229 11.20 0.73 6.13
C PRO A 229 10.10 1.80 6.25
N VAL A 230 9.44 2.08 5.13
CA VAL A 230 8.28 2.98 5.03
C VAL A 230 7.02 2.12 4.94
N PHE A 231 6.15 2.20 5.95
CA PHE A 231 4.88 1.48 6.03
C PHE A 231 3.72 2.27 5.39
N ARG A 232 2.92 1.64 4.53
CA ARG A 232 1.79 2.26 3.81
C ARG A 232 0.54 2.39 4.70
N MET A 233 0.02 3.59 4.92
CA MET A 233 -1.08 3.84 5.86
C MET A 233 -2.49 3.73 5.24
N LEU A 234 -3.51 3.96 6.08
CA LEU A 234 -4.94 4.12 5.76
C LEU A 234 -5.72 2.86 5.38
N GLY A 235 -5.08 1.70 5.19
CA GLY A 235 -5.80 0.43 5.03
C GLY A 235 -6.78 0.44 3.85
N SER A 236 -6.27 0.64 2.65
CA SER A 236 -7.05 0.70 1.40
C SER A 236 -7.82 -0.59 1.12
N ASP A 237 -9.07 -0.47 0.66
CA ASP A 237 -9.83 -1.62 0.16
C ASP A 237 -9.05 -2.33 -0.97
N PRO A 238 -8.69 -3.61 -0.82
CA PRO A 238 -7.88 -4.31 -1.83
C PRO A 238 -8.57 -4.42 -3.19
N ILE A 239 -9.91 -4.44 -3.20
CA ILE A 239 -10.73 -4.68 -4.39
C ILE A 239 -11.12 -3.34 -5.01
N TYR A 240 -11.75 -2.43 -4.27
CA TYR A 240 -12.46 -1.29 -4.85
C TYR A 240 -11.67 0.03 -4.86
N GLN A 241 -10.68 0.22 -3.96
CA GLN A 241 -9.95 1.49 -3.88
C GLN A 241 -9.24 1.84 -5.19
N TYR A 242 -8.75 0.87 -5.96
CA TYR A 242 -7.97 1.18 -7.15
C TYR A 242 -8.80 1.82 -8.26
N ASP A 243 -9.98 1.26 -8.55
CA ASP A 243 -10.86 1.69 -9.66
C ASP A 243 -11.87 2.78 -9.25
N THR A 244 -11.92 3.17 -7.97
CA THR A 244 -12.88 4.18 -7.48
C THR A 244 -12.59 5.56 -8.05
N GLY A 245 -13.51 6.11 -8.83
CA GLY A 245 -13.32 7.38 -9.52
C GLY A 245 -12.67 7.28 -10.91
N VAL A 246 -12.57 6.09 -11.51
CA VAL A 246 -12.18 5.95 -12.93
C VAL A 246 -13.03 6.89 -13.80
N GLY A 247 -12.36 7.69 -14.64
CA GLY A 247 -12.99 8.71 -15.48
C GLY A 247 -13.15 10.09 -14.83
N HIS A 248 -12.85 10.23 -13.54
CA HIS A 248 -12.80 11.51 -12.83
C HIS A 248 -11.36 12.02 -12.67
N SER A 249 -11.22 13.28 -12.25
CA SER A 249 -9.91 13.92 -12.03
C SER A 249 -9.22 13.51 -10.72
N ILE A 250 -9.96 12.91 -9.79
CA ILE A 250 -9.50 12.53 -8.45
C ILE A 250 -10.01 11.12 -8.11
N GLN A 251 -9.18 10.31 -7.47
CA GLN A 251 -9.55 9.00 -6.95
C GLN A 251 -10.46 9.14 -5.72
N GLY A 252 -11.50 8.31 -5.63
CA GLY A 252 -12.31 8.21 -4.42
C GLY A 252 -11.54 7.59 -3.23
N VAL A 253 -12.19 7.53 -2.07
CA VAL A 253 -11.58 7.01 -0.83
C VAL A 253 -12.45 5.90 -0.23
N ILE A 254 -11.88 4.70 -0.14
CA ILE A 254 -12.44 3.48 0.46
C ILE A 254 -11.34 2.87 1.33
N THR A 255 -11.33 3.25 2.61
CA THR A 255 -10.23 2.99 3.54
C THR A 255 -10.74 2.54 4.90
N LEU A 256 -9.83 2.06 5.75
CA LEU A 256 -10.09 1.73 7.15
C LEU A 256 -10.29 2.98 8.03
N GLU A 257 -10.13 4.18 7.48
CA GLU A 257 -10.31 5.42 8.24
C GLU A 257 -11.71 5.47 8.86
N PRO A 258 -11.81 5.74 10.18
CA PRO A 258 -13.00 5.47 11.00
C PRO A 258 -14.18 6.42 10.75
N VAL A 259 -14.05 7.32 9.79
CA VAL A 259 -14.99 8.41 9.48
C VAL A 259 -15.80 8.15 8.21
N TYR A 260 -15.43 7.14 7.42
CA TYR A 260 -16.12 6.82 6.18
C TYR A 260 -17.26 5.84 6.42
N GLY A 261 -18.49 6.34 6.35
CA GLY A 261 -19.73 5.61 6.65
C GLY A 261 -19.90 4.27 5.91
N ASN A 262 -19.43 4.18 4.68
CA ASN A 262 -19.52 2.97 3.83
C ASN A 262 -18.23 2.14 3.78
N ALA A 263 -17.25 2.48 4.62
CA ALA A 263 -15.95 1.80 4.71
C ALA A 263 -15.52 1.68 6.19
N GLY A 264 -14.48 2.38 6.65
CA GLY A 264 -13.93 2.22 8.01
C GLY A 264 -14.89 2.47 9.17
N GLU A 265 -15.99 3.21 9.01
CA GLU A 265 -17.04 3.32 10.04
C GLU A 265 -18.04 2.14 10.00
N SER A 266 -18.12 1.41 8.88
CA SER A 266 -19.03 0.28 8.70
C SER A 266 -18.44 -1.01 9.25
N GLU A 267 -19.08 -1.57 10.28
CA GLU A 267 -18.65 -2.84 10.87
C GLU A 267 -18.63 -4.00 9.85
N GLN A 268 -19.62 -4.05 8.94
CA GLN A 268 -19.68 -5.08 7.90
C GLN A 268 -18.45 -5.01 7.00
N TRP A 269 -18.11 -3.80 6.54
CA TRP A 269 -16.94 -3.58 5.70
C TRP A 269 -15.65 -3.91 6.46
N VAL A 270 -15.49 -3.39 7.69
CA VAL A 270 -14.29 -3.61 8.52
C VAL A 270 -14.06 -5.09 8.78
N ARG A 271 -15.09 -5.87 9.09
CA ARG A 271 -14.95 -7.31 9.32
C ARG A 271 -14.47 -8.06 8.08
N ARG A 272 -14.91 -7.65 6.88
CA ARG A 272 -14.49 -8.26 5.61
C ARG A 272 -13.10 -7.83 5.19
N PHE A 273 -12.77 -6.56 5.39
CA PHE A 273 -11.42 -6.05 5.23
C PHE A 273 -10.45 -6.81 6.15
N PHE A 274 -10.75 -6.92 7.45
CA PHE A 274 -9.94 -7.67 8.41
C PHE A 274 -9.82 -9.15 8.08
N LYS A 275 -10.89 -9.79 7.58
CA LYS A 275 -10.79 -11.17 7.09
C LYS A 275 -9.76 -11.29 5.96
N SER A 276 -9.79 -10.36 5.00
CA SER A 276 -8.83 -10.34 3.89
C SER A 276 -7.40 -10.10 4.38
N ILE A 277 -7.19 -9.13 5.27
CA ILE A 277 -5.84 -8.82 5.77
C ILE A 277 -5.31 -9.90 6.71
N PHE A 278 -6.15 -10.55 7.52
CA PHE A 278 -5.69 -11.42 8.60
C PHE A 278 -5.79 -12.92 8.30
N GLU A 279 -6.74 -13.35 7.47
CA GLU A 279 -7.01 -14.78 7.23
C GLU A 279 -6.61 -15.24 5.82
N ASP A 280 -6.72 -14.40 4.79
CA ASP A 280 -6.37 -14.80 3.42
C ASP A 280 -4.85 -15.03 3.24
N PRO A 281 -4.45 -15.83 2.23
CA PRO A 281 -3.03 -16.10 1.94
C PRO A 281 -2.23 -14.82 1.70
N CYS A 282 -1.00 -14.77 2.21
CA CYS A 282 -0.09 -13.65 1.96
C CYS A 282 1.36 -14.14 1.87
N LEU A 283 2.15 -13.49 1.03
CA LEU A 283 3.60 -13.69 0.97
C LEU A 283 4.30 -12.65 1.86
N GLY A 284 5.17 -13.12 2.75
CA GLY A 284 6.03 -12.29 3.60
C GLY A 284 5.39 -11.85 4.92
N PHE A 285 4.32 -11.05 4.85
CA PHE A 285 3.51 -10.60 6.00
C PHE A 285 2.24 -9.90 5.48
N ASN A 286 1.28 -9.58 6.34
CA ASN A 286 0.23 -8.63 6.01
C ASN A 286 0.24 -7.49 7.02
N TYR A 287 -0.22 -6.33 6.58
CA TYR A 287 -0.15 -5.09 7.33
C TYR A 287 -1.38 -4.22 7.08
N THR A 288 -1.84 -3.54 8.12
CA THR A 288 -2.72 -2.38 7.99
C THR A 288 -2.44 -1.39 9.11
N GLN A 289 -2.65 -0.11 8.83
CA GLN A 289 -2.69 0.93 9.86
C GLN A 289 -4.14 1.20 10.28
N ALA A 290 -4.37 1.31 11.58
CA ALA A 290 -5.61 1.82 12.20
C ALA A 290 -5.28 3.07 13.04
N GLY A 291 -6.28 3.76 13.56
CA GLY A 291 -6.11 5.10 14.17
C GLY A 291 -6.35 6.22 13.16
N GLN A 292 -6.31 7.47 13.59
CA GLN A 292 -6.64 8.61 12.73
C GLN A 292 -6.00 9.91 13.20
N GLU A 293 -5.82 10.87 12.28
CA GLU A 293 -5.48 12.25 12.64
C GLU A 293 -6.52 12.90 13.54
N ASN A 294 -6.05 13.71 14.47
CA ASN A 294 -6.93 14.48 15.35
C ASN A 294 -7.73 15.57 14.61
N SER A 295 -7.30 16.01 13.42
CA SER A 295 -8.03 16.95 12.56
C SER A 295 -9.43 16.45 12.17
N PHE A 296 -9.70 15.14 12.14
CA PHE A 296 -11.06 14.66 11.89
C PHE A 296 -12.00 14.81 13.08
N THR A 297 -11.48 15.14 14.27
CA THR A 297 -12.21 15.30 15.55
C THR A 297 -12.80 14.00 16.11
N TRP A 298 -12.88 13.90 17.44
CA TRP A 298 -13.48 12.75 18.11
C TRP A 298 -14.91 12.49 17.64
N LYS A 299 -15.73 13.54 17.52
CA LYS A 299 -17.14 13.43 17.13
C LYS A 299 -17.34 12.66 15.83
N ALA A 300 -16.47 12.85 14.84
CA ALA A 300 -16.59 12.16 13.55
C ALA A 300 -16.05 10.72 13.62
N MET A 301 -14.95 10.47 14.34
CA MET A 301 -14.30 9.15 14.36
C MET A 301 -14.79 8.20 15.47
N GLU A 302 -15.52 8.71 16.46
CA GLU A 302 -15.89 7.98 17.68
C GLU A 302 -16.57 6.65 17.37
N LYS A 303 -17.55 6.66 16.45
CA LYS A 303 -18.31 5.46 16.08
C LYS A 303 -17.40 4.40 15.46
N GLY A 304 -16.60 4.77 14.45
CA GLY A 304 -15.67 3.87 13.79
C GLY A 304 -14.62 3.31 14.75
N LEU A 305 -13.96 4.16 15.55
CA LEU A 305 -12.92 3.70 16.48
C LEU A 305 -13.48 2.85 17.63
N LYS A 306 -14.63 3.21 18.20
CA LYS A 306 -15.29 2.39 19.25
C LYS A 306 -15.69 1.00 18.74
N MET A 307 -15.84 0.83 17.43
CA MET A 307 -16.06 -0.46 16.79
C MET A 307 -14.73 -1.17 16.47
N GLN A 308 -13.81 -0.52 15.76
CA GLN A 308 -12.57 -1.13 15.28
C GLN A 308 -11.66 -1.62 16.42
N ILE A 309 -11.46 -0.81 17.46
CA ILE A 309 -10.51 -1.09 18.54
C ILE A 309 -10.84 -2.38 19.31
N PRO A 310 -12.06 -2.60 19.82
CA PRO A 310 -12.41 -3.88 20.46
C PRO A 310 -12.28 -5.09 19.54
N ILE A 311 -12.56 -4.97 18.23
CA ILE A 311 -12.36 -6.06 17.27
C ILE A 311 -10.86 -6.42 17.20
N LEU A 312 -10.00 -5.42 17.05
CA LEU A 312 -8.54 -5.60 17.02
C LEU A 312 -8.03 -6.20 18.33
N ALA A 313 -8.48 -5.70 19.48
CA ALA A 313 -8.11 -6.25 20.79
C ALA A 313 -8.47 -7.73 20.92
N SER A 314 -9.68 -8.12 20.47
CA SER A 314 -10.10 -9.52 20.47
C SER A 314 -9.23 -10.39 19.56
N LEU A 315 -8.89 -9.90 18.36
CA LEU A 315 -8.03 -10.62 17.42
C LEU A 315 -6.59 -10.78 17.96
N GLN A 316 -6.07 -9.76 18.66
CA GLN A 316 -4.77 -9.83 19.33
C GLN A 316 -4.79 -10.87 20.45
N GLN A 317 -5.82 -10.87 21.30
CA GLN A 317 -5.97 -11.84 22.39
C GLN A 317 -6.07 -13.29 21.87
N GLN A 318 -6.67 -13.48 20.70
CA GLN A 318 -6.74 -14.77 19.99
C GLN A 318 -5.42 -15.19 19.33
N GLY A 319 -4.37 -14.34 19.37
CA GLY A 319 -3.09 -14.61 18.70
C GLY A 319 -3.14 -14.51 17.17
N LYS A 320 -4.23 -13.97 16.60
CA LYS A 320 -4.41 -13.87 15.14
C LYS A 320 -3.61 -12.73 14.52
N ILE A 321 -3.39 -11.66 15.28
CA ILE A 321 -2.65 -10.48 14.85
C ILE A 321 -1.64 -10.04 15.91
N ARG A 322 -0.64 -9.28 15.47
CA ARG A 322 0.27 -8.51 16.32
C ARG A 322 -0.14 -7.05 16.22
N ILE A 323 -0.46 -6.43 17.35
CA ILE A 323 -0.61 -4.98 17.44
C ILE A 323 0.73 -4.45 17.95
N GLU A 324 1.36 -3.59 17.15
CA GLU A 324 2.72 -3.09 17.38
C GLU A 324 2.78 -1.57 17.31
N THR A 325 3.83 -1.03 17.91
CA THR A 325 4.32 0.31 17.58
C THR A 325 5.02 0.31 16.22
N LEU A 326 5.12 1.47 15.59
CA LEU A 326 5.80 1.59 14.29
C LEU A 326 7.30 1.27 14.40
N GLU A 327 7.94 1.66 15.51
CA GLU A 327 9.32 1.30 15.87
C GLU A 327 9.50 -0.22 15.89
N THR A 328 8.61 -0.95 16.57
CA THR A 328 8.69 -2.42 16.68
C THR A 328 8.53 -3.08 15.32
N SER A 329 7.58 -2.62 14.51
CA SER A 329 7.40 -3.10 13.14
C SER A 329 8.66 -2.85 12.29
N GLY A 330 9.26 -1.67 12.40
CA GLY A 330 10.45 -1.30 11.63
C GLY A 330 11.70 -2.10 12.01
N GLU A 331 11.93 -2.30 13.30
CA GLU A 331 13.02 -3.16 13.78
C GLU A 331 12.84 -4.61 13.33
N TRP A 332 11.62 -5.14 13.44
CA TRP A 332 11.30 -6.48 12.94
C TRP A 332 11.58 -6.60 11.43
N PHE A 333 11.11 -5.63 10.63
CA PHE A 333 11.29 -5.64 9.19
C PHE A 333 12.78 -5.60 8.83
N LYS A 334 13.55 -4.73 9.48
CA LYS A 334 15.00 -4.59 9.28
C LYS A 334 15.82 -5.80 9.70
N LYS A 335 15.42 -6.46 10.77
CA LYS A 335 16.04 -7.73 11.18
C LYS A 335 15.76 -8.84 10.16
N LYS A 336 14.58 -8.84 9.54
CA LYS A 336 14.12 -9.92 8.66
C LYS A 336 14.57 -9.76 7.20
N TYR A 337 14.60 -8.54 6.70
CA TYR A 337 14.77 -8.25 5.28
C TYR A 337 15.96 -7.30 5.05
N PRO A 338 17.07 -7.78 4.46
CA PRO A 338 18.19 -6.90 4.13
C PRO A 338 17.88 -5.97 2.94
N LEU A 339 16.96 -6.40 2.07
CA LEU A 339 16.44 -5.67 0.91
C LEU A 339 14.93 -5.86 0.85
N ASN A 340 14.27 -5.04 0.04
CA ASN A 340 12.85 -5.15 -0.27
C ASN A 340 12.45 -6.58 -0.70
N PRO A 341 11.63 -7.30 0.10
CA PRO A 341 11.22 -8.67 -0.21
C PRO A 341 10.07 -8.68 -1.23
N PRO A 342 9.88 -9.80 -1.95
CA PRO A 342 8.60 -10.05 -2.60
C PRO A 342 7.52 -10.27 -1.54
N THR A 343 6.36 -9.67 -1.74
CA THR A 343 5.22 -9.75 -0.83
C THR A 343 3.91 -9.79 -1.60
N SER A 344 2.85 -10.30 -0.98
CA SER A 344 1.51 -10.26 -1.60
C SER A 344 0.42 -10.11 -0.57
N VAL A 345 -0.64 -9.39 -0.94
CA VAL A 345 -1.88 -9.27 -0.19
C VAL A 345 -3.01 -9.82 -1.05
N THR A 346 -3.90 -10.59 -0.44
CA THR A 346 -5.01 -11.25 -1.14
C THR A 346 -6.32 -10.87 -0.45
N ALA A 347 -7.37 -10.66 -1.25
CA ALA A 347 -8.74 -10.62 -0.77
C ALA A 347 -9.57 -11.63 -1.56
N LEU A 348 -10.02 -12.69 -0.89
CA LEU A 348 -10.92 -13.71 -1.42
C LEU A 348 -12.36 -13.52 -0.93
N THR A 349 -12.57 -12.58 -0.01
CA THR A 349 -13.87 -12.16 0.48
C THR A 349 -14.14 -10.73 0.03
N ASP A 350 -15.18 -10.55 -0.78
CA ASP A 350 -15.60 -9.24 -1.28
C ASP A 350 -16.18 -8.36 -0.17
N THR A 351 -15.72 -7.11 -0.07
CA THR A 351 -16.18 -6.15 0.94
C THR A 351 -17.64 -5.70 0.73
N TYR A 352 -18.19 -5.82 -0.48
CA TYR A 352 -19.55 -5.43 -0.87
C TYR A 352 -20.41 -6.55 -1.50
N ASP A 353 -19.99 -7.83 -1.38
CA ASP A 353 -20.73 -9.02 -1.90
C ASP A 353 -20.91 -9.10 -3.43
N ASN A 354 -20.13 -8.38 -4.24
CA ASN A 354 -20.17 -8.53 -5.70
C ASN A 354 -19.39 -9.75 -6.22
N GLY A 355 -18.85 -10.56 -5.31
CA GLY A 355 -18.08 -11.77 -5.60
C GLY A 355 -16.62 -11.55 -6.00
N GLN A 356 -16.16 -10.30 -6.13
CA GLN A 356 -14.82 -9.98 -6.60
C GLN A 356 -13.72 -10.51 -5.67
N LYS A 357 -12.57 -10.84 -6.28
CA LYS A 357 -11.38 -11.32 -5.57
C LYS A 357 -10.15 -10.72 -6.19
N THR A 358 -9.09 -10.56 -5.42
CA THR A 358 -7.89 -9.92 -5.96
C THR A 358 -6.61 -10.37 -5.26
N VAL A 359 -5.50 -10.30 -6.01
CA VAL A 359 -4.15 -10.46 -5.48
C VAL A 359 -3.31 -9.28 -5.91
N TRP A 360 -2.79 -8.56 -4.91
CA TRP A 360 -1.72 -7.59 -5.06
C TRP A 360 -0.38 -8.26 -4.78
N PHE A 361 0.60 -8.03 -5.64
CA PHE A 361 1.97 -8.49 -5.46
C PHE A 361 2.93 -7.30 -5.56
N ASN A 362 3.90 -7.23 -4.66
CA ASN A 362 4.98 -6.25 -4.69
C ASN A 362 6.34 -6.96 -4.66
N SER A 363 7.33 -6.35 -5.28
CA SER A 363 8.75 -6.69 -5.17
C SER A 363 9.58 -5.42 -5.36
N ARG A 364 10.89 -5.49 -5.14
CA ARG A 364 11.78 -4.36 -5.44
C ARG A 364 11.82 -3.96 -6.92
N PHE A 365 11.29 -4.78 -7.84
CA PHE A 365 11.35 -4.51 -9.28
C PHE A 365 10.01 -4.07 -9.88
N TYR A 366 8.89 -4.49 -9.28
CA TYR A 366 7.56 -4.19 -9.79
C TYR A 366 6.48 -4.46 -8.75
N ARG A 367 5.31 -3.86 -8.98
CA ARG A 367 4.04 -4.34 -8.41
C ARG A 367 3.11 -4.81 -9.51
N THR A 368 2.12 -5.61 -9.14
CA THR A 368 1.00 -5.94 -10.02
C THR A 368 -0.26 -6.24 -9.23
N ASN A 369 -1.41 -6.03 -9.87
CA ASN A 369 -2.68 -6.50 -9.39
C ASN A 369 -3.39 -7.41 -10.40
N LEU A 370 -3.85 -8.57 -9.91
CA LEU A 370 -4.76 -9.45 -10.61
C LEU A 370 -6.15 -9.36 -9.95
N LEU A 371 -7.15 -8.93 -10.72
CA LEU A 371 -8.54 -8.85 -10.29
C LEU A 371 -9.34 -9.97 -10.94
N TRP A 372 -10.13 -10.69 -10.15
CA TRP A 372 -11.17 -11.60 -10.61
C TRP A 372 -12.52 -10.91 -10.43
N GLU A 373 -13.20 -10.66 -11.55
CA GLU A 373 -14.49 -9.98 -11.59
C GLU A 373 -15.36 -10.59 -12.69
N ASN A 374 -16.66 -10.76 -12.44
CA ASN A 374 -17.61 -11.33 -13.41
C ASN A 374 -17.15 -12.66 -14.03
N ASN A 375 -16.55 -13.55 -13.23
CA ASN A 375 -15.93 -14.80 -13.68
C ASN A 375 -14.82 -14.63 -14.74
N THR A 376 -14.20 -13.47 -14.85
CA THR A 376 -13.04 -13.21 -15.73
C THR A 376 -11.85 -12.73 -14.90
N ILE A 377 -10.67 -12.62 -15.53
CA ILE A 377 -9.46 -12.11 -14.88
C ILE A 377 -8.94 -10.90 -15.66
N ARG A 378 -8.59 -9.85 -14.91
CA ARG A 378 -7.95 -8.64 -15.42
C ARG A 378 -6.70 -8.32 -14.61
N PHE A 379 -5.54 -8.24 -15.27
CA PHE A 379 -4.44 -7.45 -14.72
C PHE A 379 -4.78 -5.98 -14.91
N ARG A 380 -5.14 -5.30 -13.84
CA ARG A 380 -5.49 -3.86 -13.88
C ARG A 380 -4.34 -2.93 -13.53
N ASP A 381 -3.25 -3.47 -13.00
CA ASP A 381 -2.05 -2.70 -12.67
C ASP A 381 -0.80 -3.57 -12.85
N ILE A 382 0.21 -3.01 -13.53
CA ILE A 382 1.60 -3.49 -13.55
C ILE A 382 2.47 -2.23 -13.60
N GLN A 383 3.22 -1.98 -12.54
CA GLN A 383 4.14 -0.84 -12.44
C GLN A 383 5.54 -1.35 -12.16
N LEU A 384 6.53 -0.82 -12.88
CA LEU A 384 7.94 -1.14 -12.68
C LEU A 384 8.61 -0.11 -11.79
N PHE A 385 9.64 -0.56 -11.09
CA PHE A 385 10.45 0.26 -10.19
C PHE A 385 11.88 0.37 -10.69
N ASP A 386 12.37 1.59 -10.88
CA ASP A 386 13.76 1.86 -11.20
C ASP A 386 14.34 2.78 -10.14
N GLU A 387 15.29 2.28 -9.34
CA GLU A 387 15.88 3.05 -8.26
C GLU A 387 16.66 4.27 -8.75
N ASN A 388 17.01 4.31 -10.04
CA ASN A 388 17.70 5.42 -10.69
C ASN A 388 16.76 6.56 -11.10
N LEU A 389 15.43 6.36 -11.01
CA LEU A 389 14.46 7.41 -11.30
C LEU A 389 14.47 8.48 -10.21
N GLU A 390 15.23 9.53 -10.45
CA GLU A 390 15.35 10.69 -9.56
C GLU A 390 14.00 11.41 -9.38
N SER A 391 13.66 11.69 -8.12
CA SER A 391 12.52 12.51 -7.76
C SER A 391 12.76 13.98 -8.13
N ASP A 392 11.71 14.68 -8.60
CA ASP A 392 11.79 16.12 -8.89
C ASP A 392 12.09 16.96 -7.64
N TYR A 393 11.89 16.37 -6.46
CA TYR A 393 12.08 17.01 -5.17
C TYR A 393 13.42 16.68 -4.53
N LEU A 394 14.31 15.92 -5.18
CA LEU A 394 15.58 15.51 -4.55
C LEU A 394 16.51 16.70 -4.33
N LYS A 395 16.70 17.54 -5.36
CA LYS A 395 17.73 18.60 -5.37
C LYS A 395 17.18 20.01 -5.30
N GLN A 396 15.87 20.17 -5.49
CA GLN A 396 15.23 21.48 -5.58
C GLN A 396 13.89 21.48 -4.84
N PRO A 397 13.43 22.65 -4.37
CA PRO A 397 12.14 22.78 -3.75
C PRO A 397 11.00 22.62 -4.77
N CYS A 398 9.87 22.06 -4.32
CA CYS A 398 8.59 22.15 -5.00
C CYS A 398 8.11 23.60 -4.95
N THR A 399 7.69 24.14 -6.09
CA THR A 399 7.10 25.48 -6.21
C THR A 399 5.59 25.43 -6.51
N SER A 400 5.00 24.23 -6.51
CA SER A 400 3.58 24.01 -6.73
C SER A 400 2.90 23.65 -5.41
N ASN A 401 1.63 24.03 -5.29
CA ASN A 401 0.78 23.58 -4.20
C ASN A 401 0.49 22.07 -4.25
N GLN A 402 0.86 21.39 -5.34
CA GLN A 402 0.73 19.95 -5.51
C GLN A 402 2.07 19.22 -5.53
N CYS A 403 2.04 17.97 -5.06
CA CYS A 403 3.16 17.05 -5.14
C CYS A 403 2.78 15.82 -5.98
N VAL A 404 3.68 15.35 -6.85
CA VAL A 404 3.45 14.21 -7.74
C VAL A 404 4.63 13.25 -7.66
N TYR A 405 4.37 12.05 -7.16
CA TYR A 405 5.27 10.91 -7.27
C TYR A 405 4.60 9.84 -8.12
N MET A 406 5.32 9.40 -9.15
CA MET A 406 4.87 8.35 -10.07
C MET A 406 5.96 7.29 -10.28
N THR A 407 5.54 6.12 -10.75
CA THR A 407 6.44 5.04 -11.16
C THR A 407 6.22 4.67 -12.63
N CYS A 408 6.79 3.57 -13.11
CA CYS A 408 6.88 3.24 -14.53
C CYS A 408 5.76 2.28 -14.99
N PRO A 409 4.64 2.75 -15.58
CA PRO A 409 3.48 1.91 -15.87
C PRO A 409 3.68 1.02 -17.10
N ILE A 410 3.45 -0.28 -16.94
CA ILE A 410 3.20 -1.22 -18.04
C ILE A 410 1.69 -1.40 -18.26
N ILE A 411 0.93 -1.34 -17.18
CA ILE A 411 -0.53 -1.22 -17.17
C ILE A 411 -0.91 -0.23 -16.08
N ASP A 412 -1.65 0.80 -16.46
CA ASP A 412 -2.31 1.71 -15.54
C ASP A 412 -3.83 1.68 -15.77
N GLY A 413 -4.50 0.69 -15.17
CA GLY A 413 -5.94 0.53 -15.29
C GLY A 413 -6.77 1.68 -14.73
N PHE A 414 -6.22 2.59 -13.94
CA PHE A 414 -6.98 3.77 -13.50
C PHE A 414 -6.91 4.88 -14.55
N LEU A 415 -5.70 5.27 -14.97
CA LEU A 415 -5.50 6.40 -15.88
C LEU A 415 -5.79 6.08 -17.34
N TRP A 416 -5.65 4.81 -17.73
CA TRP A 416 -5.86 4.37 -19.12
C TRP A 416 -7.27 3.83 -19.39
N SER A 417 -8.15 3.88 -18.39
CA SER A 417 -9.56 3.49 -18.51
C SER A 417 -10.48 4.66 -18.78
N ALA A 418 -11.68 4.33 -19.27
CA ALA A 418 -12.88 5.14 -19.22
C ALA A 418 -13.98 4.38 -18.44
N PRO A 419 -15.04 5.03 -17.92
CA PRO A 419 -16.03 4.40 -17.04
C PRO A 419 -16.69 3.11 -17.57
N LYS A 420 -16.75 2.93 -18.90
CA LYS A 420 -17.34 1.75 -19.57
C LYS A 420 -16.34 0.97 -20.41
N ASP A 421 -15.06 1.33 -20.35
CA ASP A 421 -14.00 0.74 -21.16
C ASP A 421 -12.73 0.65 -20.29
N LEU A 422 -12.65 -0.44 -19.52
CA LEU A 422 -11.59 -0.61 -18.54
C LEU A 422 -10.34 -1.20 -19.17
N ALA A 423 -9.24 -0.46 -19.10
CA ALA A 423 -7.90 -0.90 -19.47
C ALA A 423 -7.42 -2.06 -18.59
N GLY A 424 -6.53 -2.86 -19.17
CA GLY A 424 -5.90 -4.00 -18.50
C GLY A 424 -5.47 -5.09 -19.48
N ILE A 425 -4.85 -6.14 -18.93
CA ILE A 425 -4.62 -7.39 -19.65
C ILE A 425 -5.72 -8.38 -19.27
N ARG A 426 -6.39 -8.93 -20.29
CA ARG A 426 -7.38 -10.02 -20.18
C ARG A 426 -6.93 -11.25 -20.98
N ILE A 427 -7.50 -12.40 -20.68
CA ILE A 427 -7.18 -13.67 -21.36
C ILE A 427 -8.31 -14.06 -22.30
N TYR A 428 -7.96 -14.43 -23.53
CA TYR A 428 -8.88 -14.89 -24.56
C TYR A 428 -8.44 -16.24 -25.11
N THR A 429 -9.38 -17.10 -25.47
CA THR A 429 -9.16 -18.21 -26.40
C THR A 429 -9.55 -17.77 -27.81
N ILE A 430 -8.84 -18.26 -28.81
CA ILE A 430 -9.14 -18.04 -30.21
C ILE A 430 -9.94 -19.24 -30.73
N ASP A 431 -11.14 -18.99 -31.27
CA ASP A 431 -11.95 -20.05 -31.88
C ASP A 431 -11.49 -20.40 -33.30
N ALA A 432 -12.13 -21.41 -33.91
CA ALA A 432 -11.80 -21.87 -35.26
C ALA A 432 -11.99 -20.80 -36.35
N ASN A 433 -12.77 -19.75 -36.08
CA ASN A 433 -13.02 -18.63 -36.98
C ASN A 433 -12.11 -17.43 -36.66
N ASN A 434 -11.09 -17.62 -35.82
CA ASN A 434 -10.15 -16.59 -35.37
C ASN A 434 -10.81 -15.45 -34.55
N HIS A 435 -11.95 -15.71 -33.91
CA HIS A 435 -12.57 -14.76 -33.00
C HIS A 435 -12.06 -14.95 -31.56
N PRO A 436 -11.71 -13.85 -30.85
CA PRO A 436 -11.31 -13.91 -29.47
C PRO A 436 -12.54 -14.03 -28.55
N ASN A 437 -12.56 -15.08 -27.73
CA ASN A 437 -13.56 -15.31 -26.69
C ASN A 437 -12.89 -15.17 -25.31
N GLU A 438 -13.39 -14.28 -24.45
CA GLU A 438 -12.81 -14.07 -23.13
C GLU A 438 -12.97 -15.31 -22.26
N VAL A 439 -11.91 -15.69 -21.54
CA VAL A 439 -11.90 -16.92 -20.75
C VAL A 439 -12.73 -16.75 -19.48
N ILE A 440 -13.76 -17.57 -19.34
CA ILE A 440 -14.57 -17.66 -18.13
C ILE A 440 -13.94 -18.62 -17.12
N MET A 441 -13.76 -18.14 -15.89
CA MET A 441 -13.10 -18.80 -14.77
C MET A 441 -14.03 -18.81 -13.56
N GLU A 442 -14.54 -19.98 -13.20
CA GLU A 442 -15.51 -20.15 -12.10
C GLU A 442 -14.85 -20.15 -10.72
N LYS A 443 -13.56 -20.48 -10.66
CA LYS A 443 -12.85 -20.64 -9.39
C LYS A 443 -11.48 -20.00 -9.45
N MET A 444 -11.14 -19.30 -8.38
CA MET A 444 -9.82 -18.74 -8.11
C MET A 444 -9.29 -19.34 -6.81
N LEU A 445 -8.07 -19.87 -6.84
CA LEU A 445 -7.33 -20.38 -5.68
C LEU A 445 -6.00 -19.66 -5.59
N VAL A 446 -5.57 -19.31 -4.38
CA VAL A 446 -4.29 -18.63 -4.16
C VAL A 446 -3.42 -19.45 -3.22
N LYS A 447 -2.15 -19.63 -3.58
CA LYS A 447 -1.14 -20.35 -2.83
C LYS A 447 0.13 -19.52 -2.72
N VAL A 448 0.84 -19.67 -1.62
CA VAL A 448 2.16 -19.07 -1.41
C VAL A 448 3.21 -20.16 -1.57
N LEU A 449 4.15 -19.96 -2.48
CA LEU A 449 5.22 -20.91 -2.78
C LEU A 449 6.47 -20.55 -1.98
N GLY A 450 6.55 -21.11 -0.77
CA GLY A 450 7.64 -20.84 0.16
C GLY A 450 7.73 -19.35 0.54
N LYS A 451 8.93 -18.76 0.42
CA LYS A 451 9.20 -17.35 0.72
C LYS A 451 9.45 -16.49 -0.54
N LYS A 452 9.09 -16.99 -1.72
CA LYS A 452 9.57 -16.42 -3.00
C LYS A 452 8.49 -15.99 -3.98
N ALA A 453 7.32 -16.64 -3.96
CA ALA A 453 6.33 -16.44 -5.00
C ALA A 453 4.90 -16.66 -4.51
N THR A 454 3.96 -16.06 -5.23
CA THR A 454 2.52 -16.28 -5.08
C THR A 454 2.01 -16.92 -6.37
N GLU A 455 1.25 -18.01 -6.23
CA GLU A 455 0.61 -18.75 -7.32
C GLU A 455 -0.90 -18.57 -7.23
N ILE A 456 -1.51 -18.17 -8.34
CA ILE A 456 -2.96 -18.04 -8.50
C ILE A 456 -3.39 -19.06 -9.55
N ILE A 457 -4.33 -19.94 -9.19
CA ILE A 457 -4.88 -20.96 -10.07
C ILE A 457 -6.32 -20.59 -10.34
N CYS A 458 -6.62 -20.24 -11.59
CA CYS A 458 -7.98 -20.00 -12.03
C CYS A 458 -8.47 -21.16 -12.90
N LYS A 459 -9.69 -21.65 -12.64
CA LYS A 459 -10.26 -22.82 -13.33
C LYS A 459 -11.53 -22.46 -14.08
N SER A 460 -11.65 -22.93 -15.33
CA SER A 460 -12.90 -22.88 -16.09
C SER A 460 -13.87 -24.00 -15.69
N ALA A 461 -15.13 -23.89 -16.13
CA ALA A 461 -16.14 -24.94 -15.99
C ALA A 461 -15.72 -26.28 -16.61
N SER A 462 -14.97 -26.22 -17.71
CA SER A 462 -14.44 -27.38 -18.45
C SER A 462 -13.17 -27.98 -17.82
N GLY A 463 -12.74 -27.49 -16.65
CA GLY A 463 -11.57 -27.99 -15.93
C GLY A 463 -10.23 -27.50 -16.48
N LYS A 464 -10.21 -26.53 -17.41
CA LYS A 464 -8.98 -25.88 -17.86
C LYS A 464 -8.45 -24.96 -16.77
N GLU A 465 -7.14 -24.97 -16.56
CA GLU A 465 -6.45 -24.20 -15.53
C GLU A 465 -5.54 -23.17 -16.15
N TYR A 466 -5.65 -21.93 -15.68
CA TYR A 466 -4.74 -20.82 -15.97
C TYR A 466 -4.01 -20.48 -14.68
N ILE A 467 -2.70 -20.72 -14.67
CA ILE A 467 -1.84 -20.59 -13.49
C ILE A 467 -0.96 -19.36 -13.65
N PHE A 468 -1.12 -18.40 -12.75
CA PHE A 468 -0.33 -17.17 -12.68
C PHE A 468 0.66 -17.30 -11.52
N THR A 469 1.95 -17.21 -11.80
CA THR A 469 3.00 -17.21 -10.77
C THR A 469 3.73 -15.89 -10.79
N MET A 470 3.72 -15.19 -9.65
CA MET A 470 4.41 -13.92 -9.45
C MET A 470 5.56 -14.14 -8.48
N ASN A 471 6.78 -13.80 -8.89
CA ASN A 471 7.96 -13.86 -8.03
C ASN A 471 8.71 -12.52 -8.08
N GLU A 472 9.83 -12.40 -7.39
CA GLU A 472 10.59 -11.15 -7.31
C GLU A 472 10.85 -10.46 -8.68
N LYS A 473 11.02 -11.22 -9.76
CA LYS A 473 11.44 -10.68 -11.08
C LYS A 473 10.47 -10.96 -12.22
N HIS A 474 9.61 -11.97 -12.09
CA HIS A 474 8.84 -12.52 -13.20
C HIS A 474 7.36 -12.64 -12.89
N ILE A 475 6.56 -12.35 -13.92
CA ILE A 475 5.16 -12.78 -14.01
C ILE A 475 5.14 -13.93 -15.03
N GLU A 476 4.71 -15.10 -14.60
CA GLU A 476 4.57 -16.29 -15.43
C GLU A 476 3.10 -16.69 -15.53
N ILE A 477 2.65 -17.02 -16.74
CA ILE A 477 1.31 -17.55 -17.00
C ILE A 477 1.46 -18.85 -17.76
N LYS A 478 0.79 -19.91 -17.28
CA LYS A 478 0.74 -21.23 -17.91
C LYS A 478 -0.71 -21.68 -18.02
N SER A 479 -1.00 -22.49 -19.02
CA SER A 479 -2.30 -23.13 -19.14
C SER A 479 -2.19 -24.58 -19.59
N ASN A 480 -3.14 -25.43 -19.16
CA ASN A 480 -3.37 -26.75 -19.74
C ASN A 480 -4.47 -26.73 -20.83
N ASP A 481 -4.92 -25.53 -21.21
CA ASP A 481 -5.81 -25.36 -22.35
C ASP A 481 -5.05 -25.70 -23.64
N GLU A 482 -5.64 -26.59 -24.42
CA GLU A 482 -5.09 -27.04 -25.70
C GLU A 482 -5.51 -26.08 -26.83
N ASN A 483 -6.53 -25.27 -26.59
CA ASN A 483 -6.90 -24.19 -27.49
C ASN A 483 -5.82 -23.10 -27.47
N GLN A 484 -5.68 -22.40 -28.59
CA GLN A 484 -4.80 -21.24 -28.66
C GLN A 484 -5.37 -20.12 -27.78
N TRP A 485 -4.74 -19.87 -26.65
CA TRP A 485 -5.06 -18.74 -25.77
C TRP A 485 -4.05 -17.60 -25.97
N VAL A 486 -4.47 -16.38 -25.69
CA VAL A 486 -3.67 -15.16 -25.78
C VAL A 486 -4.00 -14.24 -24.61
N MET A 487 -3.09 -13.33 -24.28
CA MET A 487 -3.42 -12.22 -23.38
C MET A 487 -3.47 -10.92 -24.19
N LYS A 488 -4.50 -10.10 -23.99
CA LYS A 488 -4.65 -8.84 -24.70
C LYS A 488 -4.58 -7.68 -23.72
N LEU A 489 -3.55 -6.86 -23.85
CA LEU A 489 -3.43 -5.55 -23.21
C LEU A 489 -4.19 -4.54 -24.07
N ASN A 490 -5.15 -3.83 -23.48
CA ASN A 490 -5.80 -2.69 -24.14
C ASN A 490 -5.86 -1.48 -23.22
N VAL A 491 -5.90 -0.30 -23.83
CA VAL A 491 -6.35 0.96 -23.21
C VAL A 491 -7.73 1.33 -23.74
N ALA A 492 -8.44 2.22 -23.01
CA ALA A 492 -9.73 2.72 -23.47
C ALA A 492 -9.63 3.43 -24.82
N LYS A 493 -10.71 3.41 -25.61
CA LYS A 493 -10.72 3.93 -27.00
C LYS A 493 -10.28 5.39 -27.14
N ASP A 494 -10.51 6.22 -26.13
CA ASP A 494 -10.17 7.64 -26.09
C ASP A 494 -8.81 7.92 -25.42
N LYS A 495 -8.07 6.87 -25.04
CA LYS A 495 -6.76 6.97 -24.41
C LYS A 495 -5.65 6.60 -25.38
N THR A 496 -4.49 7.20 -25.15
CA THR A 496 -3.28 6.90 -25.93
C THR A 496 -2.51 5.77 -25.25
N PHE A 497 -2.18 4.72 -26.00
CA PHE A 497 -1.31 3.65 -25.51
C PHE A 497 0.14 4.18 -25.44
N PRO A 498 0.78 4.27 -24.25
CA PRO A 498 2.02 5.03 -24.08
C PRO A 498 3.29 4.20 -24.30
N LEU A 499 3.16 2.92 -24.67
CA LEU A 499 4.29 1.99 -24.80
C LEU A 499 4.57 1.63 -26.25
N ASN A 500 5.83 1.36 -26.54
CA ASN A 500 6.34 1.00 -27.84
C ASN A 500 6.87 -0.44 -27.83
N LEU A 501 6.37 -1.24 -28.76
CA LEU A 501 6.91 -2.56 -29.05
C LEU A 501 8.13 -2.41 -29.95
N THR A 502 9.34 -2.65 -29.44
CA THR A 502 10.58 -2.51 -30.24
C THR A 502 10.88 -3.71 -31.12
N ASN A 503 10.50 -4.90 -30.63
CA ASN A 503 10.55 -6.16 -31.32
C ASN A 503 9.49 -7.09 -30.72
N LYS A 504 9.37 -8.33 -31.20
CA LYS A 504 8.39 -9.31 -30.71
C LYS A 504 8.57 -9.75 -29.23
N ARG A 505 9.53 -9.18 -28.49
CA ARG A 505 9.92 -9.59 -27.13
C ARG A 505 10.05 -8.43 -26.15
N ILE A 506 10.16 -7.18 -26.59
CA ILE A 506 10.41 -6.03 -25.70
C ILE A 506 9.35 -4.95 -25.89
N LEU A 507 8.61 -4.66 -24.81
CA LEU A 507 7.67 -3.56 -24.70
C LEU A 507 8.25 -2.50 -23.77
N LYS A 508 8.42 -1.28 -24.25
CA LYS A 508 9.09 -0.21 -23.50
C LYS A 508 8.32 1.10 -23.48
N GLY A 509 8.46 1.84 -22.40
CA GLY A 509 8.05 3.22 -22.25
C GLY A 509 9.24 4.10 -21.87
N GLN A 510 8.99 5.40 -21.76
CA GLN A 510 9.95 6.35 -21.25
C GLN A 510 9.27 7.21 -20.18
N MET A 511 9.98 7.45 -19.08
CA MET A 511 9.57 8.42 -18.08
C MET A 511 10.78 9.27 -17.72
N LYS A 512 10.61 10.59 -17.82
CA LYS A 512 11.73 11.54 -17.74
C LYS A 512 12.86 11.13 -18.71
N ASN A 513 14.06 10.94 -18.19
CA ASN A 513 15.26 10.53 -18.90
C ASN A 513 15.53 9.02 -18.86
N ILE A 514 14.61 8.20 -18.34
CA ILE A 514 14.81 6.76 -18.17
C ILE A 514 13.85 5.98 -19.07
N ASN A 515 14.41 5.00 -19.79
CA ASN A 515 13.64 3.97 -20.47
C ASN A 515 13.31 2.85 -19.48
N TYR A 516 12.10 2.33 -19.56
CA TYR A 516 11.67 1.19 -18.76
C TYR A 516 10.88 0.23 -19.65
N GLY A 517 10.76 -1.02 -19.24
CA GLY A 517 9.99 -1.97 -20.03
C GLY A 517 10.01 -3.38 -19.46
N ILE A 518 9.34 -4.26 -20.20
CA ILE A 518 9.31 -5.69 -19.90
C ILE A 518 9.88 -6.50 -21.05
N ILE A 519 10.42 -7.67 -20.72
CA ILE A 519 10.92 -8.65 -21.69
C ILE A 519 10.06 -9.92 -21.64
N CYS A 520 9.44 -10.28 -22.75
CA CYS A 520 8.70 -11.53 -22.92
C CYS A 520 9.68 -12.69 -23.20
N LYS A 521 10.25 -13.27 -22.13
CA LYS A 521 11.23 -14.38 -22.21
C LYS A 521 10.65 -15.64 -22.84
N LYS A 522 9.36 -15.90 -22.66
CA LYS A 522 8.60 -16.98 -23.29
C LYS A 522 7.29 -16.44 -23.83
N GLY A 523 6.96 -16.83 -25.06
CA GLY A 523 5.89 -16.19 -25.84
C GLY A 523 6.38 -15.00 -26.65
N ILE A 524 5.53 -14.46 -27.52
CA ILE A 524 5.82 -13.27 -28.32
C ILE A 524 4.77 -12.18 -28.08
N MET A 525 5.11 -10.95 -28.43
CA MET A 525 4.21 -9.81 -28.42
C MET A 525 3.99 -9.29 -29.84
N GLU A 526 2.75 -8.92 -30.15
CA GLU A 526 2.37 -8.31 -31.41
C GLU A 526 1.58 -7.02 -31.15
N LYS A 527 1.82 -6.01 -32.00
CA LYS A 527 1.20 -4.71 -31.84
C LYS A 527 -0.26 -4.78 -32.28
N GLU A 528 -1.13 -4.22 -31.45
CA GLU A 528 -2.54 -4.02 -31.74
C GLU A 528 -2.83 -2.52 -31.87
N LYS A 529 -3.98 -2.16 -32.46
CA LYS A 529 -4.35 -0.74 -32.67
C LYS A 529 -4.28 0.09 -31.38
N ASN A 530 -4.84 -0.46 -30.29
CA ASN A 530 -4.96 0.21 -28.99
C ASN A 530 -4.25 -0.58 -27.86
N GLY A 531 -3.19 -1.33 -28.19
CA GLY A 531 -2.48 -2.11 -27.18
C GLY A 531 -1.54 -3.18 -27.75
N VAL A 532 -1.43 -4.30 -27.05
CA VAL A 532 -0.49 -5.39 -27.36
C VAL A 532 -1.13 -6.75 -27.11
N LEU A 533 -0.90 -7.68 -28.04
CA LEU A 533 -1.26 -9.08 -27.90
C LEU A 533 -0.05 -9.87 -27.44
N PHE A 534 -0.21 -10.69 -26.41
CA PHE A 534 0.79 -11.65 -25.93
C PHE A 534 0.37 -13.05 -26.35
N ILE A 535 1.22 -13.74 -27.11
CA ILE A 535 0.99 -15.06 -27.67
C ILE A 535 1.90 -16.06 -26.96
N PRO A 536 1.36 -17.12 -26.34
CA PRO A 536 2.15 -18.09 -25.58
C PRO A 536 3.05 -18.94 -26.48
N GLU A 537 4.21 -19.33 -25.94
CA GLU A 537 5.10 -20.34 -26.53
C GLU A 537 4.94 -21.61 -25.70
N LYS A 538 4.45 -22.70 -26.32
CA LYS A 538 4.17 -23.97 -25.62
C LYS A 538 3.28 -23.78 -24.38
N ASN A 539 2.15 -23.08 -24.56
CA ASN A 539 1.17 -22.75 -23.51
C ASN A 539 1.76 -22.01 -22.29
N LYS A 540 2.79 -21.21 -22.52
CA LYS A 540 3.48 -20.46 -21.48
C LYS A 540 3.87 -19.06 -21.93
N ILE A 541 3.64 -18.08 -21.05
CA ILE A 541 4.17 -16.72 -21.15
C ILE A 541 5.04 -16.46 -19.92
N THR A 542 6.19 -15.82 -20.11
CA THR A 542 7.04 -15.36 -19.00
C THR A 542 7.53 -13.96 -19.28
N ILE A 543 7.14 -13.04 -18.41
CA ILE A 543 7.46 -11.62 -18.48
C ILE A 543 8.53 -11.32 -17.43
N ASP A 544 9.65 -10.74 -17.85
CA ASP A 544 10.67 -10.19 -16.96
C ASP A 544 10.42 -8.71 -16.69
N CYS A 545 10.23 -8.39 -15.42
CA CYS A 545 9.99 -7.04 -14.90
C CYS A 545 11.24 -6.42 -14.26
N SER A 546 12.37 -7.14 -14.27
CA SER A 546 13.60 -6.77 -13.54
C SER A 546 14.74 -6.23 -14.41
N ASN A 547 14.64 -6.32 -15.74
CA ASN A 547 15.67 -5.79 -16.63
C ASN A 547 15.62 -4.25 -16.68
N ARG A 548 16.79 -3.61 -16.63
CA ARG A 548 16.97 -2.14 -16.62
C ARG A 548 17.81 -1.62 -17.79
N GLU A 549 18.19 -2.48 -18.73
CA GLU A 549 18.99 -2.14 -19.91
C GLU A 549 18.11 -1.96 -21.18
N ILE A 550 16.82 -1.66 -21.02
CA ILE A 550 15.81 -1.60 -22.10
C ILE A 550 15.79 -0.24 -22.83
#